data_AF-A0A5A9GH81-F1
#
_entry.id   AF-A0A5A9GH81-F1
#
_cell.length_a   1.000
_cell.length_b   1.000
_cell.length_c   1.000
_cell.angle_alpha   90.00
_cell.angle_beta   90.00
_cell.angle_gamma   90.00
#
_symmetry.space_group_name_H-M   'P 1'
#
loop_
_entity.id
_entity.type
_entity.pdbx_description
1 polymer ?
#
loop_
_entity_poly.entity_id
_entity_poly.type
_entity_poly.pdbx_seq_one_letter_code
_entity_poly.pdbx_strand_id
1 'polypeptide(L)'
;MRFLLAKCVWGTAYVDSMLMLNLPSLLAPGNLPALVSGGIAIEHAIYTTASDAAVIQAHPVYRALQTIVPCRIEILTDRAGPGDYSDTIGRMNVVHARILKECAETGTAWLFDQPDHVWGNRALSHLVERAGAGVRCVMFAGIRTVREDMLSAVTPWRRDVALDIPHRVLIGLGSDTMHVHDMVRFWGMPVATTWPHHVSWKVGARSFLRRSFHPQPFLIASVPDGVAPSRSVDQDFVDRAYPNPDDVEFVRDTDDFAVIEVSPRLHVSSHNHHPLTLPLLAAWMGVNANTRMQDYFTHAIRFRGDESSERRWRRMEAFSKRITDALDRYQIFRHVIETAGDGAPVLATLLGRLLRDPSTCRHLTIPAGPITLLLPEEDALRERLDDEIASLSAFATEHLLAGDWPLAKLRQHRRVTTLGGRSLSVTHWNNRTRIEGVAVGPQDSLLGSLRIYRLAEALPLRPYTASTG
;
A
#
# COMPACT_ATOMS: atom_id res chain seq x y z
N MET A 1 25.43 11.26 -14.32
CA MET A 1 24.73 11.48 -13.03
C MET A 1 25.62 10.95 -11.92
N ARG A 2 25.66 11.60 -10.76
CA ARG A 2 26.37 11.11 -9.57
C ARG A 2 25.37 10.56 -8.58
N PHE A 3 25.77 9.55 -7.80
CA PHE A 3 24.90 8.91 -6.82
C PHE A 3 25.49 8.98 -5.42
N LEU A 4 24.62 9.16 -4.43
CA LEU A 4 24.93 9.05 -3.03
C LEU A 4 24.16 7.84 -2.47
N LEU A 5 24.88 6.80 -2.04
CA LEU A 5 24.32 5.66 -1.32
C LEU A 5 24.46 5.95 0.18
N ALA A 6 23.42 6.52 0.78
CA ALA A 6 23.47 7.02 2.14
C ALA A 6 22.43 6.33 3.03
N LYS A 7 22.86 6.01 4.26
CA LYS A 7 21.99 5.45 5.30
C LYS A 7 22.36 5.98 6.67
N CYS A 8 21.42 5.90 7.60
CA CYS A 8 21.65 6.12 9.01
C CYS A 8 21.64 4.80 9.77
N VAL A 9 22.54 4.63 10.74
CA VAL A 9 22.69 3.39 11.49
C VAL A 9 23.23 3.68 12.89
N TRP A 10 22.63 3.10 13.93
CA TRP A 10 23.16 3.14 15.28
C TRP A 10 22.60 1.99 16.11
N GLY A 11 23.35 1.60 17.14
CA GLY A 11 22.99 0.49 18.01
C GLY A 11 23.38 -0.86 17.43
N THR A 12 23.83 -1.74 18.33
CA THR A 12 24.45 -3.03 18.00
C THR A 12 23.64 -3.85 17.00
N ALA A 13 22.32 -3.98 17.21
CA ALA A 13 21.49 -4.80 16.33
C ALA A 13 21.46 -4.34 14.86
N TYR A 14 21.44 -3.03 14.62
CA TYR A 14 21.43 -2.47 13.25
C TYR A 14 22.83 -2.42 12.65
N VAL A 15 23.85 -2.11 13.45
CA VAL A 15 25.25 -2.19 13.01
C VAL A 15 25.59 -3.62 12.59
N ASP A 16 25.19 -4.63 13.36
CA ASP A 16 25.42 -6.03 13.04
C ASP A 16 24.68 -6.45 11.75
N SER A 17 23.38 -6.10 11.62
CA SER A 17 22.64 -6.36 10.37
C SER A 17 23.34 -5.74 9.16
N MET A 18 23.84 -4.51 9.33
CA MET A 18 24.51 -3.79 8.26
C MET A 18 25.80 -4.50 7.82
N LEU A 19 26.64 -4.84 8.79
CA LEU A 19 27.95 -5.44 8.54
C LEU A 19 27.84 -6.90 8.06
N MET A 20 26.82 -7.63 8.52
CA MET A 20 26.68 -9.06 8.23
C MET A 20 25.83 -9.37 7.01
N LEU A 21 24.90 -8.48 6.63
CA LEU A 21 23.94 -8.73 5.54
C LEU A 21 23.91 -7.60 4.50
N ASN A 22 23.71 -6.35 4.92
CA ASN A 22 23.54 -5.23 3.99
C ASN A 22 24.80 -4.95 3.15
N LEU A 23 25.93 -4.58 3.78
CA LEU A 23 27.15 -4.27 3.05
C LEU A 23 27.63 -5.45 2.20
N PRO A 24 27.66 -6.69 2.70
CA PRO A 24 27.97 -7.85 1.85
C PRO A 24 27.09 -7.95 0.59
N SER A 25 25.79 -7.67 0.70
CA SER A 25 24.88 -7.72 -0.46
C SER A 25 25.11 -6.59 -1.47
N LEU A 26 25.53 -5.41 -1.01
CA LEU A 26 25.95 -4.32 -1.87
C LEU A 26 27.27 -4.61 -2.61
N LEU A 27 28.12 -5.46 -2.02
CA LEU A 27 29.36 -5.96 -2.61
C LEU A 27 29.17 -7.13 -3.59
N ALA A 28 27.92 -7.58 -3.83
CA ALA A 28 27.65 -8.58 -4.87
C ALA A 28 28.18 -8.12 -6.24
N PRO A 29 28.71 -9.02 -7.11
CA PRO A 29 29.39 -8.62 -8.34
C PRO A 29 28.58 -7.70 -9.27
N GLY A 30 27.25 -7.85 -9.32
CA GLY A 30 26.36 -7.03 -10.14
C GLY A 30 25.85 -5.74 -9.49
N ASN A 31 26.29 -5.40 -8.27
CA ASN A 31 25.93 -4.17 -7.56
C ASN A 31 27.06 -3.13 -7.64
N LEU A 32 27.62 -2.66 -6.51
CA LEU A 32 28.65 -1.61 -6.52
C LEU A 32 29.87 -1.94 -7.40
N PRO A 33 30.42 -3.18 -7.40
CA PRO A 33 31.55 -3.53 -8.26
C PRO A 33 31.26 -3.32 -9.75
N ALA A 34 30.10 -3.75 -10.25
CA ALA A 34 29.69 -3.57 -11.64
C ALA A 34 29.51 -2.09 -12.00
N LEU A 35 28.87 -1.32 -11.12
CA LEU A 35 28.60 0.10 -11.34
C LEU A 35 29.88 0.93 -11.43
N VAL A 36 30.81 0.73 -10.49
CA VAL A 36 32.09 1.47 -10.49
C VAL A 36 32.96 1.06 -11.68
N SER A 37 33.00 -0.24 -12.01
CA SER A 37 33.73 -0.71 -13.19
C SER A 37 33.15 -0.14 -14.50
N GLY A 38 31.84 0.13 -14.51
CA GLY A 38 31.14 0.82 -15.60
C GLY A 38 31.31 2.35 -15.61
N GLY A 39 32.12 2.91 -14.71
CA GLY A 39 32.39 4.36 -14.66
C GLY A 39 31.31 5.18 -13.95
N ILE A 40 30.39 4.54 -13.21
CA ILE A 40 29.36 5.25 -12.44
C ILE A 40 29.99 5.82 -11.16
N ALA A 41 29.86 7.13 -10.97
CA ALA A 41 30.34 7.82 -9.79
C ALA A 41 29.35 7.65 -8.62
N ILE A 42 29.75 6.87 -7.62
CA ILE A 42 28.97 6.58 -6.41
C ILE A 42 29.82 6.87 -5.18
N GLU A 43 29.25 7.54 -4.20
CA GLU A 43 29.81 7.70 -2.86
C GLU A 43 28.92 6.97 -1.84
N HIS A 44 29.53 6.34 -0.83
CA HIS A 44 28.81 5.72 0.28
C HIS A 44 28.95 6.54 1.56
N ALA A 45 27.83 6.96 2.15
CA ALA A 45 27.81 7.75 3.39
C ALA A 45 27.06 7.03 4.51
N ILE A 46 27.68 6.94 5.68
CA ILE A 46 27.08 6.38 6.88
C ILE A 46 26.94 7.47 7.94
N TYR A 47 25.72 7.71 8.40
CA TYR A 47 25.45 8.60 9.53
C TYR A 47 25.26 7.76 10.80
N THR A 48 26.12 7.93 11.81
CA THR A 48 26.15 7.04 12.97
C THR A 48 26.71 7.70 14.23
N THR A 49 26.74 6.98 15.35
CA THR A 49 27.36 7.45 16.60
C THR A 49 28.87 7.26 16.58
N ALA A 50 29.61 8.00 17.42
CA ALA A 50 31.06 7.82 17.53
C ALA A 50 31.48 6.40 17.93
N SER A 51 30.72 5.75 18.82
CA SER A 51 30.99 4.38 19.25
C SER A 51 30.76 3.37 18.13
N ASP A 52 29.66 3.51 17.40
CA ASP A 52 29.32 2.60 16.29
C ASP A 52 30.26 2.81 15.09
N ALA A 53 30.69 4.05 14.84
CA ALA A 53 31.69 4.36 13.80
C ALA A 53 32.99 3.58 14.00
N ALA A 54 33.48 3.48 15.23
CA ALA A 54 34.69 2.72 15.54
C ALA A 54 34.54 1.22 15.19
N VAL A 55 33.37 0.63 15.49
CA VAL A 55 33.06 -0.76 15.15
C VAL A 55 33.01 -0.94 13.63
N ILE A 56 32.30 -0.04 12.93
CA ILE A 56 32.15 -0.07 11.48
C ILE A 56 33.50 0.03 10.77
N GLN A 57 34.34 1.00 11.15
CA GLN A 57 35.67 1.22 10.56
C GLN A 57 36.63 0.04 10.79
N ALA A 58 36.47 -0.65 11.92
CA ALA A 58 37.28 -1.83 12.22
C ALA A 58 36.87 -3.07 11.40
N HIS A 59 35.64 -3.12 10.88
CA HIS A 59 35.09 -4.32 10.27
C HIS A 59 35.65 -4.61 8.86
N PRO A 60 36.02 -5.86 8.53
CA PRO A 60 36.58 -6.21 7.22
C PRO A 60 35.70 -5.84 6.02
N VAL A 61 34.39 -6.03 6.12
CA VAL A 61 33.46 -5.70 5.02
C VAL A 61 33.47 -4.21 4.65
N TYR A 62 33.61 -3.33 5.64
CA TYR A 62 33.63 -1.89 5.40
C TYR A 62 34.94 -1.48 4.74
N ARG A 63 36.06 -2.09 5.15
CA ARG A 63 37.36 -1.90 4.47
C ARG A 63 37.31 -2.38 3.02
N ALA A 64 36.66 -3.50 2.75
CA ALA A 64 36.44 -3.98 1.37
C ALA A 64 35.57 -3.01 0.56
N LEU A 65 34.54 -2.40 1.17
CA LEU A 65 33.75 -1.36 0.52
C LEU A 65 34.60 -0.13 0.16
N GLN A 66 35.50 0.30 1.05
CA GLN A 66 36.39 1.44 0.84
C GLN A 66 37.35 1.26 -0.34
N THR A 67 37.64 0.02 -0.76
CA THR A 67 38.46 -0.22 -1.96
C THR A 67 37.68 -0.06 -3.26
N ILE A 68 36.35 0.04 -3.20
CA ILE A 68 35.46 0.09 -4.38
C ILE A 68 34.88 1.49 -4.58
N VAL A 69 34.41 2.13 -3.51
CA VAL A 69 33.82 3.48 -3.57
C VAL A 69 34.41 4.39 -2.49
N PRO A 70 34.47 5.71 -2.73
CA PRO A 70 34.67 6.68 -1.66
C PRO A 70 33.63 6.45 -0.55
N CYS A 71 34.11 6.34 0.69
CA CYS A 71 33.26 6.17 1.85
C CYS A 71 33.52 7.28 2.86
N ARG A 72 32.44 7.82 3.45
CA ARG A 72 32.52 8.75 4.59
C ARG A 72 31.60 8.31 5.72
N ILE A 73 32.01 8.65 6.94
CA ILE A 73 31.21 8.46 8.15
C ILE A 73 30.95 9.82 8.78
N GLU A 74 29.68 10.16 8.92
CA GLU A 74 29.20 11.37 9.55
C GLU A 74 28.77 11.08 10.98
N ILE A 75 29.47 11.66 11.95
CA ILE A 75 29.17 11.47 13.37
C ILE A 75 27.99 12.33 13.78
N LEU A 76 26.96 11.68 14.30
CA LEU A 76 25.77 12.31 14.85
C LEU A 76 26.10 12.95 16.20
N THR A 77 25.99 14.28 16.27
CA THR A 77 26.29 15.10 17.46
C THR A 77 25.06 15.42 18.31
N ASP A 78 23.87 15.09 17.82
CA ASP A 78 22.62 15.26 18.54
C ASP A 78 22.51 14.25 19.70
N ARG A 79 21.96 14.71 20.83
CA ARG A 79 21.69 13.83 21.96
C ARG A 79 20.57 12.86 21.58
N ALA A 80 20.75 11.59 21.90
CA ALA A 80 19.67 10.63 21.82
C ALA A 80 18.51 11.10 22.71
N GLY A 81 17.28 11.05 22.19
CA GLY A 81 16.06 11.26 22.98
C GLY A 81 15.87 10.18 24.05
N PRO A 82 14.76 10.21 24.81
CA PRO A 82 14.38 9.17 25.77
C PRO A 82 14.37 7.72 25.21
N GLY A 83 14.48 7.54 23.89
CA GLY A 83 14.80 6.26 23.27
C GLY A 83 13.55 5.45 22.91
N ASP A 84 12.40 6.12 22.79
CA ASP A 84 11.21 5.50 22.25
C ASP A 84 11.27 5.41 20.70
N TYR A 85 10.28 4.74 20.13
CA TYR A 85 10.20 4.55 18.68
C TYR A 85 10.04 5.89 17.94
N SER A 86 9.29 6.83 18.51
CA SER A 86 9.05 8.15 17.93
C SER A 86 10.34 8.97 17.85
N ASP A 87 11.18 8.92 18.88
CA ASP A 87 12.50 9.55 18.87
C ASP A 87 13.43 8.95 17.81
N THR A 88 13.42 7.62 17.68
CA THR A 88 14.24 6.92 16.69
C THR A 88 13.88 7.38 15.28
N ILE A 89 12.58 7.39 14.95
CA ILE A 89 12.08 7.88 13.65
C ILE A 89 12.37 9.37 13.48
N GLY A 90 12.19 10.19 14.52
CA GLY A 90 12.51 11.63 14.48
C GLY A 90 13.98 11.88 14.13
N ARG A 91 14.89 11.14 14.76
CA ARG A 91 16.33 11.21 14.48
C ARG A 91 16.66 10.75 13.05
N MET A 92 16.06 9.66 12.59
CA MET A 92 16.22 9.19 11.20
C MET A 92 15.78 10.28 10.21
N ASN A 93 14.66 10.95 10.47
CA ASN A 93 14.15 12.01 9.59
C ASN A 93 15.08 13.22 9.52
N VAL A 94 15.73 13.61 10.62
CA VAL A 94 16.76 14.66 10.62
C VAL A 94 17.92 14.29 9.69
N VAL A 95 18.36 13.03 9.73
CA VAL A 95 19.43 12.56 8.85
C VAL A 95 18.97 12.49 7.40
N HIS A 96 17.79 11.94 7.12
CA HIS A 96 17.23 11.91 5.76
C HIS A 96 17.09 13.31 5.17
N ALA A 97 16.66 14.29 5.95
CA ALA A 97 16.59 15.69 5.51
C ALA A 97 17.98 16.26 5.17
N ARG A 98 19.04 15.89 5.91
CA ARG A 98 20.42 16.29 5.58
C ARG A 98 20.89 15.66 4.27
N ILE A 99 20.63 14.37 4.08
CA ILE A 99 20.97 13.64 2.84
C ILE A 99 20.26 14.29 1.64
N LEU A 100 18.95 14.51 1.75
CA LEU A 100 18.15 15.13 0.69
C LEU A 100 18.64 16.54 0.35
N LYS A 101 18.97 17.34 1.36
CA LYS A 101 19.54 18.68 1.17
C LYS A 101 20.87 18.61 0.42
N GLU A 102 21.77 17.73 0.82
CA GLU A 102 23.05 17.54 0.10
C GLU A 102 22.82 17.09 -1.34
N CYS A 103 21.88 16.17 -1.57
CA CYS A 103 21.54 15.73 -2.91
C CYS A 103 21.01 16.86 -3.80
N ALA A 104 20.17 17.73 -3.25
CA ALA A 104 19.69 18.93 -3.94
C ALA A 104 20.85 19.90 -4.25
N GLU A 105 21.73 20.19 -3.27
CA GLU A 105 22.85 21.11 -3.42
C GLU A 105 23.92 20.62 -4.41
N THR A 106 24.12 19.31 -4.49
CA THR A 106 25.18 18.68 -5.32
C THR A 106 24.67 18.11 -6.65
N GLY A 107 23.34 18.12 -6.87
CA GLY A 107 22.72 17.47 -8.02
C GLY A 107 22.95 15.95 -8.06
N THR A 108 23.14 15.31 -6.90
CA THR A 108 23.32 13.86 -6.79
C THR A 108 21.96 13.17 -6.62
N ALA A 109 21.83 11.96 -7.14
CA ALA A 109 20.68 11.11 -6.86
C ALA A 109 20.93 10.29 -5.58
N TRP A 110 19.96 10.23 -4.69
CA TRP A 110 20.02 9.39 -3.50
C TRP A 110 19.55 7.98 -3.85
N LEU A 111 20.44 7.00 -3.63
CA LEU A 111 20.10 5.59 -3.56
C LEU A 111 19.72 5.31 -2.09
N PHE A 112 18.42 5.25 -1.83
CA PHE A 112 17.91 5.11 -0.47
C PHE A 112 18.21 3.71 0.05
N ASP A 113 18.99 3.63 1.11
CA ASP A 113 19.37 2.37 1.75
C ASP A 113 19.20 2.43 3.26
N GLN A 114 18.96 1.27 3.87
CA GLN A 114 18.79 1.09 5.31
C GLN A 114 19.74 -0.01 5.79
N PRO A 115 20.19 0.05 7.06
CA PRO A 115 21.16 -0.91 7.59
C PRO A 115 20.67 -2.37 7.62
N ASP A 116 19.37 -2.58 7.52
CA ASP A 116 18.70 -3.87 7.54
C ASP A 116 18.17 -4.32 6.17
N HIS A 117 18.49 -3.62 5.09
CA HIS A 117 18.23 -4.12 3.75
C HIS A 117 19.22 -5.22 3.34
N VAL A 118 18.72 -6.26 2.68
CA VAL A 118 19.53 -7.24 1.93
C VAL A 118 19.17 -7.13 0.46
N TRP A 119 20.15 -6.79 -0.36
CA TRP A 119 19.98 -6.50 -1.77
C TRP A 119 20.18 -7.76 -2.61
N GLY A 120 19.33 -7.94 -3.60
CA GLY A 120 19.55 -8.91 -4.65
C GLY A 120 20.75 -8.52 -5.52
N ASN A 121 21.44 -9.50 -6.09
CA ASN A 121 22.50 -9.23 -7.05
C ASN A 121 21.89 -8.54 -8.29
N ARG A 122 22.42 -7.36 -8.64
CA ARG A 122 21.97 -6.41 -9.68
C ARG A 122 20.84 -5.47 -9.30
N ALA A 123 20.29 -5.54 -8.09
CA ALA A 123 19.25 -4.63 -7.64
C ALA A 123 19.70 -3.15 -7.67
N LEU A 124 20.96 -2.87 -7.29
CA LEU A 124 21.48 -1.50 -7.33
C LEU A 124 21.69 -1.01 -8.77
N SER A 125 22.14 -1.91 -9.65
CA SER A 125 22.33 -1.60 -11.07
C SER A 125 21.02 -1.23 -11.74
N HIS A 126 19.93 -1.94 -11.44
CA HIS A 126 18.60 -1.61 -11.92
C HIS A 126 18.23 -0.14 -11.60
N LEU A 127 18.43 0.31 -10.36
CA LEU A 127 18.09 1.69 -9.98
C LEU A 127 18.90 2.74 -10.75
N VAL A 128 20.20 2.50 -10.96
CA VAL A 128 21.06 3.40 -11.74
C VAL A 128 20.63 3.43 -13.21
N GLU A 129 20.26 2.28 -13.78
CA GLU A 129 19.71 2.19 -15.13
C GLU A 129 18.41 2.98 -15.27
N ARG A 130 17.47 2.86 -14.30
CA ARG A 130 16.24 3.66 -14.28
C ARG A 130 16.54 5.16 -14.20
N ALA A 131 17.46 5.57 -13.33
CA ALA A 131 17.89 6.97 -13.22
C ALA A 131 18.48 7.49 -14.55
N GLY A 132 19.30 6.68 -15.22
CA GLY A 132 19.86 6.99 -16.53
C GLY A 132 18.81 7.13 -17.64
N ALA A 133 17.68 6.42 -17.51
CA ALA A 133 16.51 6.55 -18.38
C ALA A 133 15.62 7.76 -18.04
N GLY A 134 16.02 8.60 -17.08
CA GLY A 134 15.29 9.81 -16.68
C GLY A 134 14.25 9.60 -15.58
N VAL A 135 14.13 8.40 -15.02
CA VAL A 135 13.23 8.13 -13.90
C VAL A 135 13.72 8.88 -12.67
N ARG A 136 12.83 9.65 -12.04
CA ARG A 136 13.19 10.53 -10.92
C ARG A 136 12.99 9.88 -9.57
N CYS A 137 12.02 8.98 -9.43
CA CYS A 137 11.80 8.22 -8.21
C CYS A 137 11.43 6.78 -8.53
N VAL A 138 12.02 5.81 -7.84
CA VAL A 138 11.65 4.39 -7.94
C VAL A 138 11.15 3.92 -6.59
N MET A 139 9.94 3.36 -6.58
CA MET A 139 9.21 2.91 -5.39
C MET A 139 9.09 1.38 -5.38
N PHE A 140 9.28 0.77 -4.22
CA PHE A 140 9.10 -0.66 -4.01
C PHE A 140 8.66 -0.98 -2.58
N ALA A 141 7.94 -2.08 -2.38
CA ALA A 141 7.43 -2.49 -1.07
C ALA A 141 8.03 -3.83 -0.65
N GLY A 142 9.28 -3.80 -0.16
CA GLY A 142 10.07 -4.98 0.22
C GLY A 142 9.46 -5.82 1.34
N ILE A 143 9.95 -7.05 1.51
CA ILE A 143 9.45 -7.95 2.55
C ILE A 143 10.29 -7.91 3.81
N ARG A 144 9.64 -8.00 4.96
CA ARG A 144 10.30 -8.11 6.26
C ARG A 144 10.48 -9.57 6.65
N THR A 145 11.69 -9.91 7.06
CA THR A 145 12.14 -11.27 7.37
C THR A 145 12.78 -11.32 8.76
N VAL A 146 12.90 -12.54 9.32
CA VAL A 146 13.57 -12.76 10.60
C VAL A 146 15.08 -12.76 10.38
N ARG A 147 15.78 -11.80 10.98
CA ARG A 147 17.22 -11.59 10.84
C ARG A 147 18.03 -12.84 11.16
N GLU A 148 17.72 -13.51 12.28
CA GLU A 148 18.46 -14.68 12.74
C GLU A 148 18.35 -15.84 11.73
N ASP A 149 17.16 -16.05 11.17
CA ASP A 149 16.91 -17.10 10.17
C ASP A 149 17.58 -16.73 8.84
N MET A 150 17.53 -15.45 8.45
CA MET A 150 18.18 -14.95 7.24
C MET A 150 19.69 -15.09 7.27
N LEU A 151 20.35 -14.80 8.40
CA LEU A 151 21.80 -14.98 8.56
C LEU A 151 22.23 -16.41 8.23
N SER A 152 21.46 -17.40 8.70
CA SER A 152 21.69 -18.81 8.37
C SER A 152 21.42 -19.08 6.89
N ALA A 153 20.24 -18.65 6.40
CA ALA A 153 19.76 -18.94 5.06
C ALA A 153 20.64 -18.41 3.92
N VAL A 154 21.33 -17.27 4.12
CA VAL A 154 22.21 -16.68 3.09
C VAL A 154 23.62 -17.25 3.06
N THR A 155 24.01 -18.07 4.06
CA THR A 155 25.38 -18.60 4.17
C THR A 155 25.87 -19.29 2.89
N PRO A 156 25.08 -20.12 2.18
CA PRO A 156 25.50 -20.76 0.93
C PRO A 156 25.84 -19.79 -0.22
N TRP A 157 25.42 -18.54 -0.10
CA TRP A 157 25.59 -17.48 -1.11
C TRP A 157 26.70 -16.49 -0.76
N ARG A 158 27.37 -16.68 0.38
CA ARG A 158 28.54 -15.88 0.76
C ARG A 158 29.76 -16.27 -0.06
N ARG A 159 30.45 -15.27 -0.62
CA ARG A 159 31.69 -15.40 -1.39
C ARG A 159 32.67 -14.39 -0.83
N ASP A 160 33.58 -14.87 0.02
CA ASP A 160 34.45 -14.00 0.83
C ASP A 160 33.62 -12.97 1.63
N VAL A 161 33.82 -11.67 1.39
CA VAL A 161 33.07 -10.58 2.06
C VAL A 161 31.71 -10.26 1.41
N ALA A 162 31.44 -10.77 0.20
CA ALA A 162 30.22 -10.46 -0.55
C ALA A 162 29.11 -11.51 -0.34
N LEU A 163 27.86 -11.09 -0.50
CA LEU A 163 26.67 -11.95 -0.60
C LEU A 163 26.13 -11.88 -2.03
N ASP A 164 26.38 -12.91 -2.83
CA ASP A 164 25.92 -12.99 -4.21
C ASP A 164 24.63 -13.83 -4.29
N ILE A 165 23.48 -13.16 -4.15
CA ILE A 165 22.17 -13.83 -4.09
C ILE A 165 21.31 -13.37 -5.28
N PRO A 166 20.92 -14.26 -6.21
CA PRO A 166 19.98 -13.92 -7.27
C PRO A 166 18.61 -13.49 -6.71
N HIS A 167 17.90 -12.59 -7.42
CA HIS A 167 16.62 -12.04 -6.97
C HIS A 167 15.61 -13.11 -6.56
N ARG A 168 15.34 -14.10 -7.43
CA ARG A 168 14.37 -15.17 -7.14
C ARG A 168 14.74 -16.00 -5.91
N VAL A 169 16.04 -16.25 -5.73
CA VAL A 169 16.54 -16.95 -4.55
C VAL A 169 16.30 -16.10 -3.30
N LEU A 170 16.64 -14.81 -3.35
CA LEU A 170 16.45 -13.90 -2.22
C LEU A 170 14.97 -13.84 -1.78
N ILE A 171 14.05 -13.73 -2.75
CA ILE A 171 12.60 -13.77 -2.45
C ILE A 171 12.18 -15.13 -1.90
N GLY A 172 12.72 -16.23 -2.44
CA GLY A 172 12.48 -17.57 -1.92
C GLY A 172 12.90 -17.73 -0.46
N LEU A 173 14.12 -17.29 -0.12
CA LEU A 173 14.63 -17.29 1.25
C LEU A 173 13.78 -16.39 2.15
N GLY A 174 13.46 -15.17 1.70
CA GLY A 174 12.64 -14.25 2.49
C GLY A 174 11.20 -14.72 2.70
N SER A 175 10.66 -15.52 1.78
CA SER A 175 9.36 -16.18 1.98
C SER A 175 9.43 -17.27 3.05
N ASP A 176 10.54 -18.01 3.12
CA ASP A 176 10.73 -19.09 4.10
C ASP A 176 11.03 -18.54 5.51
N THR A 177 11.64 -17.37 5.60
CA THR A 177 12.04 -16.70 6.86
C THR A 177 11.19 -15.48 7.19
N MET A 178 9.99 -15.39 6.60
CA MET A 178 9.14 -14.21 6.69
C MET A 178 8.83 -13.82 8.14
N HIS A 179 8.96 -12.53 8.46
CA HIS A 179 8.66 -12.02 9.79
C HIS A 179 7.14 -12.04 10.01
N VAL A 180 6.70 -12.29 11.24
CA VAL A 180 5.27 -12.35 11.60
C VAL A 180 4.51 -11.09 11.15
N HIS A 181 5.17 -9.93 11.25
CA HIS A 181 4.66 -8.65 10.74
C HIS A 181 4.18 -8.77 9.29
N ASP A 182 4.95 -9.36 8.39
CA ASP A 182 4.54 -9.52 6.99
C ASP A 182 3.57 -10.69 6.77
N MET A 183 3.70 -11.77 7.55
CA MET A 183 2.80 -12.92 7.45
C MET A 183 1.33 -12.54 7.69
N VAL A 184 1.06 -11.68 8.69
CA VAL A 184 -0.30 -11.23 9.04
C VAL A 184 -0.92 -10.24 8.04
N ARG A 185 -0.20 -9.88 6.97
CA ARG A 185 -0.71 -9.03 5.88
C ARG A 185 -1.18 -9.84 4.68
N PHE A 186 -1.12 -11.17 4.77
CA PHE A 186 -1.70 -12.03 3.75
C PHE A 186 -3.22 -12.06 3.84
N TRP A 187 -3.86 -11.80 2.70
CA TRP A 187 -5.31 -11.90 2.57
C TRP A 187 -5.78 -13.33 2.84
N GLY A 188 -6.82 -13.46 3.69
CA GLY A 188 -7.40 -14.75 4.07
C GLY A 188 -6.68 -15.47 5.21
N MET A 189 -5.67 -14.87 5.84
CA MET A 189 -5.12 -15.37 7.11
C MET A 189 -6.15 -15.20 8.24
N PRO A 190 -6.16 -16.10 9.25
CA PRO A 190 -7.12 -16.03 10.37
C PRO A 190 -6.84 -14.84 11.32
N VAL A 191 -5.66 -14.25 11.22
CA VAL A 191 -5.23 -13.06 11.97
C VAL A 191 -4.77 -11.99 10.99
N ALA A 192 -4.80 -10.73 11.42
CA ALA A 192 -4.41 -9.60 10.61
C ALA A 192 -3.51 -8.64 11.37
N THR A 193 -2.75 -7.82 10.64
CA THR A 193 -2.13 -6.63 11.25
C THR A 193 -3.20 -5.60 11.64
N THR A 194 -2.89 -4.77 12.64
CA THR A 194 -3.62 -3.52 12.94
C THR A 194 -3.26 -2.39 11.98
N TRP A 195 -2.18 -2.56 11.20
CA TRP A 195 -1.61 -1.53 10.31
C TRP A 195 -1.39 -2.07 8.88
N PRO A 196 -2.47 -2.35 8.11
CA PRO A 196 -2.41 -2.97 6.78
C PRO A 196 -1.98 -2.00 5.65
N HIS A 197 -0.83 -1.36 5.80
CA HIS A 197 -0.23 -0.49 4.78
C HIS A 197 0.20 -1.23 3.50
N HIS A 198 0.25 -2.56 3.52
CA HIS A 198 0.29 -3.42 2.34
C HIS A 198 -0.50 -4.69 2.59
N VAL A 199 -0.91 -5.32 1.48
CA VAL A 199 -1.65 -6.57 1.46
C VAL A 199 -1.01 -7.53 0.46
N SER A 200 -0.91 -8.80 0.85
CA SER A 200 -0.31 -9.85 0.03
C SER A 200 -1.26 -11.00 -0.26
N TRP A 201 -1.06 -11.68 -1.39
CA TRP A 201 -1.85 -12.85 -1.80
C TRP A 201 -0.92 -13.95 -2.31
N LYS A 202 -1.05 -15.16 -1.77
CA LYS A 202 -0.23 -16.30 -2.21
C LYS A 202 -0.52 -16.67 -3.66
N VAL A 203 0.54 -16.90 -4.44
CA VAL A 203 0.47 -17.38 -5.84
C VAL A 203 1.11 -18.76 -5.97
N GLY A 204 2.20 -18.99 -5.22
CA GLY A 204 2.96 -20.24 -5.14
C GLY A 204 3.29 -20.62 -3.70
N ALA A 205 4.27 -21.49 -3.56
CA ALA A 205 4.82 -21.87 -2.25
C ALA A 205 5.69 -20.74 -1.68
N ARG A 206 6.48 -20.10 -2.56
CA ARG A 206 7.38 -18.99 -2.26
C ARG A 206 7.10 -17.72 -3.08
N SER A 207 6.03 -17.74 -3.88
CA SER A 207 5.62 -16.61 -4.70
C SER A 207 4.30 -16.00 -4.24
N PHE A 208 4.21 -14.68 -4.28
CA PHE A 208 3.00 -13.94 -3.90
C PHE A 208 2.87 -12.61 -4.64
N LEU A 209 1.65 -12.09 -4.69
CA LEU A 209 1.36 -10.75 -5.19
C LEU A 209 1.28 -9.79 -4.00
N ARG A 210 1.70 -8.53 -4.16
CA ARG A 210 1.54 -7.48 -3.15
C ARG A 210 1.00 -6.18 -3.77
N ARG A 211 0.22 -5.45 -2.98
CA ARG A 211 -0.20 -4.06 -3.23
C ARG A 211 0.10 -3.26 -1.98
N SER A 212 0.61 -2.04 -2.12
CA SER A 212 1.06 -1.21 -0.99
C SER A 212 0.53 0.21 -1.09
N PHE A 213 0.05 0.73 0.05
CA PHE A 213 -0.27 2.14 0.22
C PHE A 213 0.99 2.96 0.50
N HIS A 214 1.97 2.37 1.20
CA HIS A 214 3.23 3.02 1.56
C HIS A 214 4.40 2.20 0.99
N PRO A 215 4.63 2.20 -0.33
CA PRO A 215 5.90 1.73 -0.87
C PRO A 215 7.01 2.71 -0.47
N GLN A 216 8.23 2.20 -0.35
CA GLN A 216 9.40 2.97 0.01
C GLN A 216 10.16 3.41 -1.24
N PRO A 217 10.70 4.64 -1.29
CA PRO A 217 11.59 5.02 -2.37
C PRO A 217 12.94 4.33 -2.21
N PHE A 218 13.48 3.83 -3.31
CA PHE A 218 14.84 3.28 -3.42
C PHE A 218 15.75 4.13 -4.31
N LEU A 219 15.16 4.94 -5.20
CA LEU A 219 15.83 5.99 -5.95
C LEU A 219 15.10 7.32 -5.74
N ILE A 220 15.86 8.38 -5.47
CA ILE A 220 15.39 9.76 -5.39
C ILE A 220 16.38 10.64 -6.17
N ALA A 221 16.07 10.97 -7.41
CA ALA A 221 16.87 11.80 -8.30
C ALA A 221 16.22 13.16 -8.53
N SER A 222 17.04 14.16 -8.91
CA SER A 222 16.60 15.54 -9.11
C SER A 222 15.78 16.06 -7.93
N VAL A 223 16.37 15.93 -6.72
CA VAL A 223 15.76 16.30 -5.44
C VAL A 223 15.37 17.78 -5.49
N PRO A 224 14.08 18.13 -5.28
CA PRO A 224 13.67 19.53 -5.24
C PRO A 224 14.27 20.24 -4.03
N ASP A 225 14.70 21.49 -4.23
CA ASP A 225 15.20 22.34 -3.15
C ASP A 225 14.09 22.65 -2.13
N GLY A 226 14.45 22.73 -0.85
CA GLY A 226 13.54 23.08 0.25
C GLY A 226 12.47 22.03 0.61
N VAL A 227 12.47 20.84 0.00
CA VAL A 227 11.53 19.75 0.36
C VAL A 227 12.20 18.78 1.32
N ALA A 228 11.60 18.57 2.49
CA ALA A 228 12.05 17.62 3.50
C ALA A 228 10.87 16.79 4.04
N PRO A 229 11.10 15.53 4.47
CA PRO A 229 10.06 14.71 5.08
C PRO A 229 9.54 15.37 6.37
N SER A 230 8.23 15.44 6.53
CA SER A 230 7.58 15.86 7.80
C SER A 230 7.23 14.66 8.69
N ARG A 231 7.07 13.49 8.06
CA ARG A 231 6.98 12.18 8.71
C ARG A 231 8.17 11.37 8.21
N SER A 232 7.96 10.15 7.72
CA SER A 232 9.00 9.37 7.05
C SER A 232 9.07 9.69 5.55
N VAL A 233 10.20 9.33 4.93
CA VAL A 233 10.45 9.58 3.49
C VAL A 233 9.43 8.85 2.59
N ASP A 234 9.01 7.65 2.99
CA ASP A 234 8.00 6.83 2.33
C ASP A 234 6.55 7.29 2.58
N GLN A 235 6.33 8.23 3.51
CA GLN A 235 4.97 8.68 3.85
C GLN A 235 4.59 10.01 3.20
N ASP A 236 5.38 11.09 3.33
CA ASP A 236 4.95 12.41 2.81
C ASP A 236 5.93 13.05 1.84
N PHE A 237 7.20 12.64 1.86
CA PHE A 237 8.22 13.29 1.05
C PHE A 237 7.98 13.11 -0.45
N VAL A 238 7.76 11.88 -0.91
CA VAL A 238 7.57 11.58 -2.36
C VAL A 238 6.40 12.36 -2.94
N ASP A 239 5.30 12.45 -2.19
CA ASP A 239 4.09 13.16 -2.62
C ASP A 239 4.34 14.65 -2.85
N ARG A 240 5.17 15.25 -2.01
CA ARG A 240 5.54 16.67 -2.06
C ARG A 240 6.66 16.96 -3.05
N ALA A 241 7.62 16.04 -3.17
CA ALA A 241 8.79 16.19 -4.03
C ALA A 241 8.48 15.92 -5.51
N TYR A 242 7.53 15.04 -5.80
CA TYR A 242 7.24 14.58 -7.16
C TYR A 242 5.74 14.67 -7.47
N PRO A 243 5.12 15.86 -7.50
CA PRO A 243 3.66 15.98 -7.64
C PRO A 243 3.12 15.40 -8.96
N ASN A 244 3.96 15.29 -10.00
CA ASN A 244 3.61 14.60 -11.24
C ASN A 244 3.76 13.07 -11.06
N PRO A 245 2.69 12.27 -11.24
CA PRO A 245 2.77 10.81 -11.14
C PRO A 245 3.80 10.19 -12.10
N ASP A 246 4.02 10.79 -13.27
CA ASP A 246 4.99 10.28 -14.26
C ASP A 246 6.45 10.39 -13.80
N ASP A 247 6.73 11.17 -12.75
CA ASP A 247 8.07 11.24 -12.14
C ASP A 247 8.37 10.01 -11.26
N VAL A 248 7.36 9.19 -10.94
CA VAL A 248 7.45 8.07 -9.99
C VAL A 248 7.17 6.74 -10.69
N GLU A 249 8.14 5.84 -10.63
CA GLU A 249 8.02 4.48 -11.13
C GLU A 249 7.84 3.49 -9.99
N PHE A 250 6.96 2.51 -10.18
CA PHE A 250 6.77 1.38 -9.26
C PHE A 250 7.39 0.13 -9.86
N VAL A 251 8.28 -0.51 -9.11
CA VAL A 251 8.75 -1.87 -9.45
C VAL A 251 7.56 -2.82 -9.39
N ARG A 252 7.33 -3.56 -10.49
CA ARG A 252 6.17 -4.48 -10.63
C ARG A 252 6.53 -5.95 -10.57
N ASP A 253 7.80 -6.30 -10.69
CA ASP A 253 8.27 -7.69 -10.65
C ASP A 253 9.63 -7.75 -9.94
N THR A 254 9.77 -8.68 -8.99
CA THR A 254 11.03 -8.84 -8.26
C THR A 254 12.15 -9.44 -9.10
N ASP A 255 11.84 -9.97 -10.29
CA ASP A 255 12.89 -10.32 -11.25
C ASP A 255 13.71 -9.09 -11.66
N ASP A 256 13.12 -7.89 -11.69
CA ASP A 256 13.80 -6.65 -12.04
C ASP A 256 14.57 -6.06 -10.85
N PHE A 257 13.96 -6.09 -9.66
CA PHE A 257 14.51 -5.50 -8.45
C PHE A 257 14.03 -6.24 -7.20
N ALA A 258 14.98 -6.71 -6.37
CA ALA A 258 14.67 -7.37 -5.11
C ALA A 258 15.50 -6.80 -3.96
N VAL A 259 14.79 -6.34 -2.93
CA VAL A 259 15.34 -6.00 -1.62
C VAL A 259 14.41 -6.56 -0.55
N ILE A 260 14.99 -7.07 0.52
CA ILE A 260 14.25 -7.52 1.71
C ILE A 260 14.81 -6.79 2.94
N GLU A 261 13.97 -6.63 3.95
CA GLU A 261 14.34 -6.10 5.26
C GLU A 261 14.52 -7.25 6.25
N VAL A 262 15.45 -7.09 7.19
CA VAL A 262 15.63 -8.02 8.31
C VAL A 262 15.31 -7.36 9.64
N SER A 263 14.55 -8.05 10.49
CA SER A 263 14.30 -7.59 11.86
C SER A 263 14.53 -8.72 12.85
N PRO A 264 14.92 -8.42 14.11
CA PRO A 264 14.97 -9.44 15.15
C PRO A 264 13.61 -10.14 15.28
N ARG A 265 13.60 -11.45 15.55
CA ARG A 265 12.35 -12.23 15.66
C ARG A 265 11.28 -11.63 16.56
N LEU A 266 11.69 -10.97 17.64
CA LEU A 266 10.81 -10.38 18.65
C LEU A 266 10.51 -8.90 18.41
N HIS A 267 10.79 -8.38 17.21
CA HIS A 267 10.43 -7.01 16.87
C HIS A 267 8.90 -6.83 16.93
N VAL A 268 8.47 -5.73 17.57
CA VAL A 268 7.09 -5.48 17.99
C VAL A 268 6.10 -5.76 16.87
N SER A 269 5.04 -6.48 17.20
CA SER A 269 3.96 -6.74 16.26
C SER A 269 2.62 -6.69 16.96
N SER A 270 1.83 -5.65 16.65
CA SER A 270 0.44 -5.57 17.05
C SER A 270 -0.42 -6.24 15.97
N HIS A 271 -1.25 -7.18 16.41
CA HIS A 271 -2.09 -7.97 15.52
C HIS A 271 -3.52 -8.00 16.04
N ASN A 272 -4.45 -8.02 15.10
CA ASN A 272 -5.85 -8.33 15.33
C ASN A 272 -6.03 -9.85 15.35
N HIS A 273 -6.85 -10.35 16.29
CA HIS A 273 -7.28 -11.74 16.35
C HIS A 273 -8.34 -12.11 15.29
N HIS A 274 -8.55 -11.23 14.31
CA HIS A 274 -9.52 -11.37 13.24
C HIS A 274 -8.83 -11.26 11.88
N PRO A 275 -9.36 -11.92 10.84
CA PRO A 275 -8.80 -11.87 9.49
C PRO A 275 -8.86 -10.46 8.90
N LEU A 276 -7.99 -10.17 7.94
CA LEU A 276 -8.05 -8.92 7.19
C LEU A 276 -9.29 -8.96 6.30
N THR A 277 -10.19 -8.00 6.50
CA THR A 277 -11.42 -7.86 5.73
C THR A 277 -11.40 -6.57 4.91
N LEU A 278 -12.23 -6.53 3.87
CA LEU A 278 -12.45 -5.31 3.10
C LEU A 278 -12.91 -4.13 3.98
N PRO A 279 -13.91 -4.29 4.89
CA PRO A 279 -14.27 -3.24 5.84
C PRO A 279 -13.09 -2.73 6.67
N LEU A 280 -12.28 -3.63 7.22
CA LEU A 280 -11.14 -3.24 8.04
C LEU A 280 -10.11 -2.47 7.23
N LEU A 281 -9.80 -2.94 6.02
CA LEU A 281 -8.85 -2.30 5.12
C LEU A 281 -9.35 -0.92 4.66
N ALA A 282 -10.63 -0.80 4.31
CA ALA A 282 -11.24 0.48 3.96
C ALA A 282 -11.27 1.45 5.15
N ALA A 283 -11.63 0.97 6.34
CA ALA A 283 -11.62 1.80 7.54
C ALA A 283 -10.21 2.35 7.83
N TRP A 284 -9.19 1.50 7.73
CA TRP A 284 -7.80 1.91 7.88
C TRP A 284 -7.36 2.90 6.77
N MET A 285 -7.65 2.59 5.51
CA MET A 285 -7.30 3.41 4.35
C MET A 285 -7.88 4.82 4.45
N GLY A 286 -9.14 4.96 4.87
CA GLY A 286 -9.81 6.26 4.96
C GLY A 286 -9.23 7.18 6.04
N VAL A 287 -8.47 6.63 6.99
CA VAL A 287 -7.81 7.40 8.06
C VAL A 287 -6.32 7.63 7.76
N ASN A 288 -5.68 6.66 7.08
CA ASN A 288 -4.21 6.60 7.02
C ASN A 288 -3.63 6.78 5.61
N ALA A 289 -4.43 6.72 4.56
CA ALA A 289 -3.97 6.84 3.17
C ALA A 289 -4.63 8.03 2.46
N ASN A 290 -3.81 8.93 1.92
CA ASN A 290 -4.27 10.00 1.04
C ASN A 290 -4.61 9.47 -0.37
N THR A 291 -5.16 10.30 -1.26
CA THR A 291 -5.54 9.90 -2.63
C THR A 291 -4.38 9.29 -3.41
N ARG A 292 -3.16 9.78 -3.20
CA ARG A 292 -1.98 9.32 -3.91
C ARG A 292 -1.48 7.97 -3.41
N MET A 293 -1.49 7.75 -2.10
CA MET A 293 -1.25 6.43 -1.50
C MET A 293 -2.29 5.39 -1.94
N GLN A 294 -3.54 5.81 -2.14
CA GLN A 294 -4.58 4.94 -2.70
C GLN A 294 -4.27 4.56 -4.16
N ASP A 295 -3.77 5.50 -4.96
CA ASP A 295 -3.27 5.22 -6.31
C ASP A 295 -2.10 4.23 -6.30
N TYR A 296 -1.16 4.34 -5.36
CA TYR A 296 -0.05 3.40 -5.21
C TYR A 296 -0.53 1.95 -5.03
N PHE A 297 -1.62 1.76 -4.28
CA PHE A 297 -2.22 0.45 -4.04
C PHE A 297 -2.80 -0.20 -5.32
N THR A 298 -3.00 0.58 -6.39
CA THR A 298 -3.43 0.08 -7.70
C THR A 298 -2.29 -0.63 -8.45
N HIS A 299 -1.03 -0.45 -8.04
CA HIS A 299 0.12 -1.15 -8.60
C HIS A 299 0.34 -2.48 -7.90
N ALA A 300 0.26 -3.57 -8.67
CA ALA A 300 0.57 -4.90 -8.17
C ALA A 300 2.05 -5.22 -8.40
N ILE A 301 2.68 -5.82 -7.39
CA ILE A 301 4.07 -6.26 -7.41
C ILE A 301 4.09 -7.79 -7.34
N ARG A 302 4.76 -8.43 -8.30
CA ARG A 302 4.98 -9.89 -8.35
C ARG A 302 6.25 -10.23 -7.58
N PHE A 303 6.11 -10.90 -6.44
CA PHE A 303 7.23 -11.48 -5.69
C PHE A 303 7.45 -12.92 -6.13
N ARG A 304 8.51 -13.15 -6.89
CA ARG A 304 8.84 -14.45 -7.51
C ARG A 304 9.91 -15.19 -6.71
N GLY A 305 9.49 -16.15 -5.89
CA GLY A 305 10.39 -17.07 -5.19
C GLY A 305 10.39 -18.50 -5.74
N ASP A 306 9.51 -18.80 -6.71
CA ASP A 306 9.38 -20.09 -7.38
C ASP A 306 8.82 -19.95 -8.81
N GLU A 307 8.79 -21.05 -9.57
CA GLU A 307 8.25 -21.12 -10.94
C GLU A 307 6.72 -21.21 -10.99
N SER A 308 6.03 -20.28 -10.33
CA SER A 308 4.58 -20.19 -10.40
C SER A 308 4.08 -19.83 -11.79
N SER A 309 3.13 -20.61 -12.32
CA SER A 309 2.58 -20.41 -13.68
C SER A 309 1.93 -19.03 -13.87
N GLU A 310 2.08 -18.44 -15.06
CA GLU A 310 1.43 -17.16 -15.43
C GLU A 310 -0.11 -17.19 -15.27
N ARG A 311 -0.75 -18.35 -15.44
CA ARG A 311 -2.19 -18.50 -15.18
C ARG A 311 -2.55 -18.18 -13.73
N ARG A 312 -1.72 -18.59 -12.77
CA ARG A 312 -1.93 -18.30 -11.34
C ARG A 312 -1.72 -16.81 -11.04
N TRP A 313 -0.68 -16.20 -11.63
CA TRP A 313 -0.43 -14.76 -11.54
C TRP A 313 -1.62 -13.94 -12.02
N ARG A 314 -2.06 -14.15 -13.27
CA ARG A 314 -3.21 -13.43 -13.85
C ARG A 314 -4.48 -13.60 -13.02
N ARG A 315 -4.75 -14.81 -12.51
CA ARG A 315 -5.89 -15.07 -11.62
C ARG A 315 -5.79 -14.24 -10.34
N MET A 316 -4.60 -14.16 -9.74
CA MET A 316 -4.42 -13.43 -8.48
C MET A 316 -4.39 -11.92 -8.67
N GLU A 317 -3.85 -11.42 -9.78
CA GLU A 317 -3.94 -10.02 -10.19
C GLU A 317 -5.40 -9.59 -10.36
N ALA A 318 -6.20 -10.38 -11.08
CA ALA A 318 -7.63 -10.13 -11.24
C ALA A 318 -8.39 -10.18 -9.90
N PHE A 319 -8.02 -11.10 -9.00
CA PHE A 319 -8.62 -11.16 -7.66
C PHE A 319 -8.26 -9.95 -6.80
N SER A 320 -6.98 -9.62 -6.68
CA SER A 320 -6.52 -8.46 -5.90
C SER A 320 -7.05 -7.15 -6.46
N LYS A 321 -7.15 -7.01 -7.80
CA LYS A 321 -7.74 -5.82 -8.43
C LYS A 321 -9.21 -5.65 -8.01
N ARG A 322 -9.99 -6.73 -7.93
CA ARG A 322 -11.38 -6.65 -7.43
C ARG A 322 -11.46 -6.15 -5.99
N ILE A 323 -10.46 -6.47 -5.16
CA ILE A 323 -10.36 -5.93 -3.79
C ILE A 323 -10.06 -4.43 -3.84
N THR A 324 -9.08 -4.00 -4.64
CA THR A 324 -8.79 -2.56 -4.87
C THR A 324 -10.03 -1.80 -5.33
N ASP A 325 -10.69 -2.29 -6.39
CA ASP A 325 -11.91 -1.67 -6.91
C ASP A 325 -13.03 -1.64 -5.84
N ALA A 326 -13.07 -2.60 -4.91
CA ALA A 326 -14.04 -2.64 -3.82
C ALA A 326 -13.73 -1.65 -2.68
N LEU A 327 -12.46 -1.27 -2.47
CA LEU A 327 -12.07 -0.31 -1.44
C LEU A 327 -12.61 1.09 -1.73
N ASP A 328 -12.50 1.55 -2.99
CA ASP A 328 -13.02 2.85 -3.42
C ASP A 328 -14.53 2.94 -3.16
N ARG A 329 -15.24 1.86 -3.50
CA ARG A 329 -16.68 1.73 -3.29
C ARG A 329 -17.00 1.81 -1.80
N TYR A 330 -16.20 1.14 -0.97
CA TYR A 330 -16.36 1.17 0.47
C TYR A 330 -16.18 2.55 1.09
N GLN A 331 -15.25 3.37 0.58
CA GLN A 331 -15.06 4.74 1.08
C GLN A 331 -16.29 5.60 0.83
N ILE A 332 -16.91 5.46 -0.36
CA ILE A 332 -18.15 6.16 -0.68
C ILE A 332 -19.23 5.80 0.35
N PHE A 333 -19.44 4.51 0.61
CA PHE A 333 -20.44 4.09 1.58
C PHE A 333 -20.12 4.50 3.01
N ARG A 334 -18.84 4.46 3.41
CA ARG A 334 -18.42 4.93 4.73
C ARG A 334 -18.73 6.41 4.92
N HIS A 335 -18.36 7.25 3.95
CA HIS A 335 -18.65 8.68 4.00
C HIS A 335 -20.16 8.95 4.09
N VAL A 336 -20.97 8.13 3.43
CA VAL A 336 -22.42 8.20 3.47
C VAL A 336 -22.96 7.80 4.82
N ILE A 337 -22.44 6.73 5.44
CA ILE A 337 -22.79 6.33 6.81
C ILE A 337 -22.44 7.46 7.80
N GLU A 338 -21.25 8.05 7.68
CA GLU A 338 -20.79 9.13 8.56
C GLU A 338 -21.66 10.39 8.41
N THR A 339 -21.97 10.79 7.16
CA THR A 339 -22.81 11.97 6.90
C THR A 339 -24.28 11.73 7.23
N ALA A 340 -24.77 10.49 7.06
CA ALA A 340 -26.12 10.11 7.43
C ALA A 340 -26.30 9.94 8.94
N GLY A 341 -25.24 9.70 9.71
CA GLY A 341 -25.32 9.42 11.15
C GLY A 341 -26.11 10.47 11.94
N ASP A 342 -26.00 11.74 11.54
CA ASP A 342 -26.65 12.87 12.22
C ASP A 342 -28.10 13.12 11.75
N GLY A 343 -28.54 12.53 10.64
CA GLY A 343 -29.86 12.81 10.03
C GLY A 343 -30.65 11.62 9.48
N ALA A 344 -30.09 10.40 9.57
CA ALA A 344 -30.65 9.12 9.16
C ALA A 344 -29.91 7.93 9.83
N PRO A 345 -29.93 7.81 11.17
CA PRO A 345 -29.15 6.81 11.92
C PRO A 345 -29.51 5.35 11.59
N VAL A 346 -30.75 5.09 11.21
CA VAL A 346 -31.19 3.75 10.78
C VAL A 346 -30.53 3.35 9.47
N LEU A 347 -30.41 4.26 8.50
CA LEU A 347 -29.69 4.01 7.25
C LEU A 347 -28.22 3.68 7.52
N ALA A 348 -27.57 4.51 8.35
CA ALA A 348 -26.18 4.30 8.75
C ALA A 348 -25.98 2.91 9.35
N THR A 349 -26.91 2.46 10.19
CA THR A 349 -26.91 1.13 10.81
C THR A 349 -27.07 0.01 9.78
N LEU A 350 -28.04 0.12 8.87
CA LEU A 350 -28.28 -0.88 7.82
C LEU A 350 -27.11 -1.03 6.86
N LEU A 351 -26.58 0.10 6.36
CA LEU A 351 -25.38 0.10 5.53
C LEU A 351 -24.19 -0.49 6.29
N GLY A 352 -24.02 -0.15 7.56
CA GLY A 352 -23.02 -0.75 8.43
C GLY A 352 -23.13 -2.28 8.55
N ARG A 353 -24.36 -2.82 8.69
CA ARG A 353 -24.61 -4.28 8.70
C ARG A 353 -24.24 -4.93 7.37
N LEU A 354 -24.66 -4.34 6.24
CA LEU A 354 -24.35 -4.83 4.89
C LEU A 354 -22.86 -4.88 4.60
N LEU A 355 -22.17 -3.80 4.97
CA LEU A 355 -20.73 -3.69 4.84
C LEU A 355 -20.02 -4.77 5.66
N ARG A 356 -20.46 -5.05 6.90
CA ARG A 356 -19.80 -6.08 7.73
C ARG A 356 -19.95 -7.52 7.21
N ASP A 357 -20.84 -7.77 6.26
CA ASP A 357 -21.04 -9.12 5.74
C ASP A 357 -20.05 -9.53 4.65
N PRO A 358 -19.34 -10.66 4.82
CA PRO A 358 -18.38 -11.14 3.85
C PRO A 358 -18.98 -11.54 2.50
N SER A 359 -20.25 -11.99 2.45
CA SER A 359 -20.92 -12.36 1.20
C SER A 359 -21.35 -11.11 0.44
N THR A 360 -21.89 -10.12 1.14
CA THR A 360 -22.25 -8.81 0.59
C THR A 360 -21.02 -8.08 0.06
N CYS A 361 -19.87 -8.13 0.73
CA CYS A 361 -18.60 -7.62 0.21
C CYS A 361 -18.14 -8.30 -1.09
N ARG A 362 -18.54 -9.56 -1.35
CA ARG A 362 -18.22 -10.27 -2.60
C ARG A 362 -19.21 -9.97 -3.72
N HIS A 363 -20.47 -9.70 -3.39
CA HIS A 363 -21.59 -9.61 -4.32
C HIS A 363 -22.13 -8.20 -4.56
N LEU A 364 -21.73 -7.21 -3.77
CA LEU A 364 -21.97 -5.81 -4.08
C LEU A 364 -21.15 -5.42 -5.32
N THR A 365 -21.74 -5.69 -6.48
CA THR A 365 -21.49 -5.02 -7.76
C THR A 365 -21.94 -3.57 -7.68
N ILE A 366 -21.50 -2.85 -6.64
CA ILE A 366 -21.50 -1.40 -6.68
C ILE A 366 -20.65 -1.03 -7.91
N PRO A 367 -21.17 -0.32 -8.90
CA PRO A 367 -20.41 0.00 -10.10
C PRO A 367 -19.28 0.96 -9.73
N ALA A 368 -18.18 0.90 -10.49
CA ALA A 368 -17.18 1.96 -10.43
C ALA A 368 -17.81 3.26 -10.95
N GLY A 369 -17.64 4.36 -10.21
CA GLY A 369 -18.16 5.68 -10.59
C GLY A 369 -19.34 6.16 -9.74
N PRO A 370 -20.05 7.20 -10.21
CA PRO A 370 -21.16 7.78 -9.45
C PRO A 370 -22.30 6.80 -9.24
N ILE A 371 -22.99 6.93 -8.11
CA ILE A 371 -24.11 6.09 -7.71
C ILE A 371 -25.26 7.02 -7.32
N THR A 372 -26.49 6.58 -7.53
CA THR A 372 -27.67 7.27 -6.98
C THR A 372 -28.39 6.36 -5.99
N LEU A 373 -28.50 6.78 -4.73
CA LEU A 373 -29.26 6.13 -3.68
C LEU A 373 -30.67 6.72 -3.60
N LEU A 374 -31.67 5.85 -3.70
CA LEU A 374 -33.06 6.15 -3.45
C LEU A 374 -33.36 5.78 -2.00
N LEU A 375 -33.30 6.75 -1.10
CA LEU A 375 -33.38 6.56 0.35
C LEU A 375 -34.83 6.65 0.85
N PRO A 376 -35.45 5.55 1.32
CA PRO A 376 -36.76 5.60 1.97
C PRO A 376 -36.78 6.41 3.27
N GLU A 377 -37.97 6.82 3.70
CA GLU A 377 -38.18 7.37 5.04
C GLU A 377 -37.73 6.41 6.14
N GLU A 378 -37.37 6.97 7.30
CA GLU A 378 -36.69 6.24 8.38
C GLU A 378 -37.51 5.08 8.95
N ASP A 379 -38.84 5.23 9.03
CA ASP A 379 -39.74 4.17 9.53
C ASP A 379 -39.69 2.92 8.65
N ALA A 380 -39.65 3.08 7.32
CA ALA A 380 -39.55 1.97 6.37
C ALA A 380 -38.19 1.26 6.45
N LEU A 381 -37.13 1.97 6.88
CA LEU A 381 -35.83 1.37 7.13
C LEU A 381 -35.79 0.65 8.48
N ARG A 382 -36.51 1.14 9.50
CA ARG A 382 -36.50 0.58 10.85
C ARG A 382 -37.07 -0.83 10.87
N GLU A 383 -38.13 -1.08 10.09
CA GLU A 383 -38.73 -2.41 9.91
C GLU A 383 -37.75 -3.45 9.35
N ARG A 384 -36.64 -3.01 8.74
CA ARG A 384 -35.63 -3.87 8.14
C ARG A 384 -34.44 -4.14 9.06
N LEU A 385 -34.35 -3.50 10.23
CA LEU A 385 -33.19 -3.64 11.10
C LEU A 385 -32.96 -5.05 11.62
N ASP A 386 -33.96 -5.92 11.55
CA ASP A 386 -33.89 -7.33 11.97
C ASP A 386 -33.82 -8.30 10.78
N ASP A 387 -33.87 -7.80 9.54
CA ASP A 387 -33.79 -8.65 8.34
C ASP A 387 -32.46 -9.41 8.31
N GLU A 388 -32.51 -10.63 7.75
CA GLU A 388 -31.32 -11.39 7.38
C GLU A 388 -30.50 -10.62 6.34
N ILE A 389 -29.18 -10.83 6.35
CA ILE A 389 -28.28 -10.05 5.49
C ILE A 389 -28.58 -10.25 4.00
N ALA A 390 -29.02 -11.44 3.58
CA ALA A 390 -29.44 -11.68 2.20
C ALA A 390 -30.63 -10.78 1.80
N SER A 391 -31.64 -10.65 2.68
CA SER A 391 -32.79 -9.75 2.46
C SER A 391 -32.35 -8.29 2.42
N LEU A 392 -31.50 -7.88 3.37
CA LEU A 392 -30.94 -6.52 3.38
C LEU A 392 -30.15 -6.21 2.12
N SER A 393 -29.37 -7.17 1.62
CA SER A 393 -28.54 -6.99 0.43
C SER A 393 -29.44 -6.80 -0.80
N ALA A 394 -30.48 -7.62 -0.93
CA ALA A 394 -31.48 -7.46 -1.98
C ALA A 394 -32.14 -6.09 -1.88
N PHE A 395 -32.63 -5.70 -0.69
CA PHE A 395 -33.23 -4.40 -0.44
C PHE A 395 -32.31 -3.24 -0.85
N ALA A 396 -31.04 -3.25 -0.43
CA ALA A 396 -30.09 -2.19 -0.78
C ALA A 396 -29.82 -2.12 -2.28
N THR A 397 -29.63 -3.26 -2.95
CA THR A 397 -29.37 -3.28 -4.40
C THR A 397 -30.56 -2.79 -5.24
N GLU A 398 -31.78 -2.89 -4.72
CA GLU A 398 -33.01 -2.38 -5.34
C GLU A 398 -33.19 -0.87 -5.16
N HIS A 399 -32.47 -0.25 -4.23
CA HIS A 399 -32.51 1.18 -3.94
C HIS A 399 -31.27 1.93 -4.46
N LEU A 400 -30.33 1.23 -5.09
CA LEU A 400 -29.14 1.82 -5.68
C LEU A 400 -29.24 1.78 -7.21
N LEU A 401 -28.91 2.89 -7.87
CA LEU A 401 -28.81 3.01 -9.32
C LEU A 401 -27.35 3.20 -9.74
N ALA A 402 -26.94 2.56 -10.83
CA ALA A 402 -25.64 2.80 -11.45
C ALA A 402 -25.62 4.18 -12.14
N GLY A 403 -24.64 5.02 -11.82
CA GLY A 403 -24.43 6.32 -12.44
C GLY A 403 -25.00 7.50 -11.65
N ASP A 404 -24.62 8.69 -12.11
CA ASP A 404 -25.17 9.95 -11.60
C ASP A 404 -26.50 10.23 -12.31
N TRP A 405 -27.58 10.31 -11.52
CA TRP A 405 -28.94 10.54 -12.01
C TRP A 405 -29.52 11.84 -11.45
N PRO A 406 -29.04 13.03 -11.88
CA PRO A 406 -29.65 14.29 -11.48
C PRO A 406 -31.12 14.33 -11.91
N LEU A 407 -31.94 15.13 -11.23
CA LEU A 407 -33.40 15.08 -11.40
C LEU A 407 -33.81 15.41 -12.83
N ALA A 408 -33.08 16.31 -13.50
CA ALA A 408 -33.26 16.63 -14.91
C ALA A 408 -33.03 15.41 -15.82
N LYS A 409 -32.02 14.59 -15.52
CA LYS A 409 -31.75 13.34 -16.25
C LYS A 409 -32.81 12.29 -15.94
N LEU A 410 -33.20 12.12 -14.68
CA LEU A 410 -34.32 11.23 -14.31
C LEU A 410 -35.60 11.61 -15.08
N ARG A 411 -35.87 12.91 -15.22
CA ARG A 411 -37.02 13.45 -15.96
C ARG A 411 -37.08 13.12 -17.45
N GLN A 412 -35.93 12.82 -18.04
CA GLN A 412 -35.82 12.47 -19.46
C GLN A 412 -35.99 10.97 -19.69
N HIS A 413 -35.93 10.14 -18.64
CA HIS A 413 -35.94 8.69 -18.77
C HIS A 413 -37.27 8.13 -18.28
N ARG A 414 -37.84 7.18 -19.02
CA ARG A 414 -39.04 6.45 -18.60
C ARG A 414 -38.72 5.28 -17.67
N ARG A 415 -37.47 4.82 -17.69
CA ARG A 415 -37.00 3.70 -16.87
C ARG A 415 -35.57 3.92 -16.42
N VAL A 416 -35.26 3.44 -15.22
CA VAL A 416 -33.90 3.32 -14.68
C VAL A 416 -33.67 1.90 -14.18
N THR A 417 -32.42 1.45 -14.15
CA THR A 417 -32.08 0.09 -13.72
C THR A 417 -31.34 0.12 -12.40
N THR A 418 -31.82 -0.64 -11.42
CA THR A 418 -31.18 -0.81 -10.11
C THR A 418 -29.90 -1.64 -10.25
N LEU A 419 -29.06 -1.63 -9.21
CA LEU A 419 -27.91 -2.54 -9.14
C LEU A 419 -28.34 -4.01 -9.05
N GLY A 420 -29.53 -4.29 -8.53
CA GLY A 420 -30.17 -5.60 -8.57
C GLY A 420 -30.65 -6.03 -9.96
N GLY A 421 -30.52 -5.17 -10.97
CA GLY A 421 -30.94 -5.43 -12.35
C GLY A 421 -32.43 -5.19 -12.60
N ARG A 422 -33.20 -4.70 -11.62
CA ARG A 422 -34.61 -4.35 -11.82
C ARG A 422 -34.73 -3.05 -12.59
N SER A 423 -35.58 -3.04 -13.60
CA SER A 423 -35.91 -1.82 -14.33
C SER A 423 -37.15 -1.15 -13.73
N LEU A 424 -36.94 -0.04 -13.03
CA LEU A 424 -37.94 0.79 -12.37
C LEU A 424 -38.57 1.76 -13.38
N SER A 425 -39.89 1.93 -13.34
CA SER A 425 -40.61 2.95 -14.08
C SER A 425 -40.46 4.31 -13.43
N VAL A 426 -40.12 5.32 -14.24
CA VAL A 426 -40.05 6.71 -13.84
C VAL A 426 -41.21 7.45 -14.51
N THR A 427 -42.00 8.16 -13.70
CA THR A 427 -43.16 8.94 -14.19
C THR A 427 -43.08 10.36 -13.66
N HIS A 428 -43.66 11.29 -14.43
CA HIS A 428 -43.70 12.71 -14.08
C HIS A 428 -45.14 13.20 -14.18
N TRP A 429 -45.65 13.77 -13.09
CA TRP A 429 -46.99 14.34 -13.04
C TRP A 429 -46.99 15.56 -12.13
N ASN A 430 -47.58 16.67 -12.59
CA ASN A 430 -47.63 17.94 -11.87
C ASN A 430 -46.28 18.39 -11.30
N ASN A 431 -45.23 18.36 -12.13
CA ASN A 431 -43.84 18.71 -11.77
C ASN A 431 -43.22 17.84 -10.65
N ARG A 432 -43.84 16.72 -10.29
CA ARG A 432 -43.30 15.73 -9.35
C ARG A 432 -42.79 14.51 -10.11
N THR A 433 -41.62 14.03 -9.71
CA THR A 433 -41.05 12.77 -10.21
C THR A 433 -41.46 11.64 -9.27
N ARG A 434 -41.86 10.50 -9.83
CA ARG A 434 -42.14 9.28 -9.09
C ARG A 434 -41.37 8.10 -9.68
N ILE A 435 -40.89 7.20 -8.83
CA ILE A 435 -40.22 5.95 -9.22
C ILE A 435 -41.07 4.80 -8.67
N GLU A 436 -41.55 3.92 -9.55
CA GLU A 436 -42.52 2.86 -9.20
C GLU A 436 -43.76 3.41 -8.45
N GLY A 437 -44.21 4.61 -8.81
CA GLY A 437 -45.33 5.29 -8.14
C GLY A 437 -44.97 6.01 -6.83
N VAL A 438 -43.79 5.76 -6.24
CA VAL A 438 -43.30 6.40 -5.02
C VAL A 438 -42.74 7.79 -5.33
N ALA A 439 -43.14 8.80 -4.56
CA ALA A 439 -42.69 10.18 -4.75
C ALA A 439 -41.20 10.34 -4.44
N VAL A 440 -40.46 10.98 -5.36
CA VAL A 440 -39.07 11.38 -5.18
C VAL A 440 -39.03 12.80 -4.63
N GLY A 441 -38.32 12.98 -3.52
CA GLY A 441 -38.13 14.27 -2.87
C GLY A 441 -37.51 15.31 -3.81
N PRO A 442 -37.83 16.61 -3.63
CA PRO A 442 -37.35 17.68 -4.50
C PRO A 442 -35.86 18.00 -4.31
N GLN A 443 -35.27 17.59 -3.19
CA GLN A 443 -33.85 17.79 -2.88
C GLN A 443 -33.06 16.54 -3.26
N ASP A 444 -32.06 16.70 -4.11
CA ASP A 444 -30.92 15.81 -4.15
C ASP A 444 -29.75 16.39 -3.36
N SER A 445 -29.18 15.58 -2.47
CA SER A 445 -27.86 15.86 -1.92
C SER A 445 -26.82 15.10 -2.73
N LEU A 446 -25.70 15.77 -3.03
CA LEU A 446 -24.53 15.14 -3.64
C LEU A 446 -23.45 15.04 -2.56
N LEU A 447 -23.09 13.81 -2.20
CA LEU A 447 -22.03 13.49 -1.25
C LEU A 447 -20.90 12.81 -2.03
N GLY A 448 -19.94 13.60 -2.50
CA GLY A 448 -18.90 13.13 -3.41
C GLY A 448 -19.51 12.60 -4.72
N SER A 449 -19.37 11.30 -4.97
CA SER A 449 -19.94 10.62 -6.13
C SER A 449 -21.29 9.93 -5.85
N LEU A 450 -21.83 10.02 -4.63
CA LEU A 450 -23.16 9.53 -4.31
C LEU A 450 -24.20 10.65 -4.38
N ARG A 451 -25.19 10.49 -5.25
CA ARG A 451 -26.42 11.29 -5.22
C ARG A 451 -27.46 10.60 -4.36
N ILE A 452 -28.17 11.34 -3.51
CA ILE A 452 -29.22 10.81 -2.66
C ILE A 452 -30.55 11.50 -2.96
N TYR A 453 -31.60 10.70 -3.17
CA TYR A 453 -32.98 11.15 -3.19
C TYR A 453 -33.74 10.56 -2.02
N ARG A 454 -34.49 11.38 -1.28
CA ARG A 454 -35.47 10.86 -0.30
C ARG A 454 -36.70 10.34 -1.03
N LEU A 455 -37.20 9.19 -0.60
CA LEU A 455 -38.46 8.59 -1.05
C LEU A 455 -39.46 8.60 0.11
N ALA A 456 -40.73 8.90 -0.18
CA ALA A 456 -41.78 8.87 0.83
C ALA A 456 -42.02 7.47 1.44
N GLU A 457 -41.72 6.41 0.68
CA GLU A 457 -41.90 5.01 1.05
C GLU A 457 -40.77 4.16 0.47
N ALA A 458 -40.59 2.94 0.97
CA ALA A 458 -39.67 1.99 0.33
C ALA A 458 -40.21 1.56 -1.04
N LEU A 459 -39.31 1.31 -1.99
CA LEU A 459 -39.71 0.72 -3.27
C LEU A 459 -40.26 -0.70 -3.00
N PRO A 460 -41.41 -1.07 -3.62
CA PRO A 460 -41.99 -2.39 -3.41
C PRO A 460 -41.00 -3.45 -3.89
N LEU A 461 -40.55 -4.34 -3.00
CA LEU A 461 -39.61 -5.39 -3.35
C LEU A 461 -40.27 -6.43 -4.26
N ARG A 462 -39.51 -7.01 -5.19
CA ARG A 462 -39.96 -8.23 -5.84
C ARG A 462 -40.05 -9.34 -4.78
N PRO A 463 -41.05 -10.23 -4.84
CA PRO A 463 -41.01 -11.46 -4.07
C PRO A 463 -39.66 -12.12 -4.32
N TYR A 464 -38.88 -12.34 -3.26
CA TYR A 464 -37.62 -13.05 -3.37
C TYR A 464 -37.94 -14.48 -3.80
N THR A 465 -37.79 -14.77 -5.09
CA THR A 465 -37.81 -16.13 -5.58
C THR A 465 -36.42 -16.67 -5.30
N ALA A 466 -36.29 -17.45 -4.23
CA ALA A 466 -35.04 -18.16 -3.97
C ALA A 466 -34.74 -19.00 -5.21
N SER A 467 -33.83 -18.54 -6.05
CA SER A 467 -33.30 -19.36 -7.12
C SER A 467 -32.59 -20.51 -6.42
N THR A 468 -33.16 -21.71 -6.52
CA THR A 468 -32.50 -22.95 -6.12
C THR A 468 -31.23 -23.06 -6.96
N GLY A 469 -30.12 -22.60 -6.40
CA GLY A 469 -28.80 -22.54 -7.03
C GLY A 469 -27.77 -23.21 -6.15
#